data_AF-A0A3M1L002-F1
#
_entry.id   AF-A0A3M1L002-F1
#
_cell.length_a   1.000
_cell.length_b   1.000
_cell.length_c   1.000
_cell.angle_alpha   90.00
_cell.angle_beta   90.00
_cell.angle_gamma   90.00
#
_symmetry.space_group_name_H-M   'P 1'
#
loop_
_entity.id
_entity.type
_entity.pdbx_description
1 polymer ?
#
loop_
_entity_poly.entity_id
_entity_poly.type
_entity_poly.pdbx_seq_one_letter_code
_entity_poly.pdbx_strand_id
1 'polypeptide(L)'
;SLERYHNTQRLNDLLSNTTVRFDRVRLRKKKHGGDIHELKYNRAHWKYTILEFFLEHPNRQLLLDEEFLVQIYDLDTGKVLPLNERNPAYPESALDNRGYRFLYDGNLVEVAYFNSQKKKSQNYEVRIFLLRDGIAYPLKNGQLQIVKDGKVVEK
;
A
#
# COMPACT_ATOMS: atom_id res chain seq x y z
N SER A 1 -0.84 26.97 -19.54
CA SER A 1 0.37 26.70 -20.33
C SER A 1 0.25 25.32 -20.97
N LEU A 2 0.93 25.07 -22.10
CA LEU A 2 1.01 23.73 -22.71
C LEU A 2 1.48 22.67 -21.71
N GLU A 3 2.42 23.03 -20.84
CA GLU A 3 2.95 22.16 -19.79
C GLU A 3 1.85 21.63 -18.85
N ARG A 4 0.95 22.50 -18.37
CA ARG A 4 -0.19 22.05 -17.55
C ARG A 4 -1.09 21.08 -18.29
N TYR A 5 -1.33 21.32 -19.59
CA TYR A 5 -2.14 20.42 -20.41
C TYR A 5 -1.50 19.04 -20.56
N HIS A 6 -0.21 18.96 -20.89
CA HIS A 6 0.51 17.69 -20.99
C HIS A 6 0.58 16.94 -19.65
N ASN A 7 0.77 17.66 -18.55
CA ASN A 7 0.75 17.08 -17.20
C ASN A 7 -0.62 16.48 -16.85
N THR A 8 -1.71 17.16 -17.19
CA THR A 8 -3.07 16.64 -17.00
C THR A 8 -3.33 15.40 -17.86
N GLN A 9 -2.92 15.40 -19.12
CA GLN A 9 -3.08 14.24 -20.00
C GLN A 9 -2.29 13.03 -19.49
N ARG A 10 -1.04 13.24 -19.07
CA ARG A 10 -0.22 12.18 -18.48
C ARG A 10 -0.84 11.62 -17.19
N LEU A 11 -1.30 12.48 -16.29
CA LEU A 11 -1.97 12.05 -15.07
C LEU A 11 -3.23 11.23 -15.39
N ASN A 12 -4.07 11.70 -16.32
CA ASN A 12 -5.28 10.97 -16.71
C ASN A 12 -4.97 9.61 -17.32
N ASP A 13 -3.92 9.51 -18.15
CA ASP A 13 -3.46 8.25 -18.73
C ASP A 13 -3.03 7.28 -17.61
N LEU A 14 -2.15 7.72 -16.72
CA LEU A 14 -1.72 6.94 -15.57
C LEU A 14 -2.91 6.43 -14.74
N LEU A 15 -3.87 7.29 -14.40
CA LEU A 15 -5.00 6.90 -13.56
C LEU A 15 -5.99 5.98 -14.26
N SER A 16 -6.20 6.15 -15.57
CA SER A 16 -7.19 5.37 -16.32
C SER A 16 -6.66 3.99 -16.69
N ASN A 17 -5.35 3.88 -16.91
CA ASN A 17 -4.72 2.71 -17.52
C ASN A 17 -3.77 1.96 -16.58
N THR A 18 -3.44 2.49 -15.40
CA THR A 18 -2.66 1.75 -14.40
C THR A 18 -3.57 0.89 -13.54
N THR A 19 -3.28 -0.40 -13.50
CA THR A 19 -3.97 -1.37 -12.65
C THR A 19 -2.98 -2.02 -11.69
N VAL A 20 -3.45 -2.29 -10.48
CA VAL A 20 -2.70 -3.06 -9.48
C VAL A 20 -3.10 -4.53 -9.56
N ARG A 21 -2.10 -5.41 -9.63
CA ARG A 21 -2.29 -6.85 -9.48
C ARG A 21 -1.52 -7.34 -8.26
N PHE A 22 -2.25 -7.62 -7.19
CA PHE A 22 -1.70 -8.26 -6.00
C PHE A 22 -1.28 -9.70 -6.32
N ASP A 23 -0.02 -10.02 -6.03
CA ASP A 23 0.56 -11.36 -6.15
C ASP A 23 0.54 -12.08 -4.80
N ARG A 24 0.91 -11.38 -3.73
CA ARG A 24 0.95 -11.95 -2.38
C ARG A 24 0.64 -10.92 -1.31
N VAL A 25 -0.17 -11.33 -0.33
CA VAL A 25 -0.36 -10.56 0.90
C VAL A 25 -0.31 -11.48 2.12
N ARG A 26 0.65 -11.26 3.02
CA ARG A 26 0.82 -12.05 4.25
C ARG A 26 0.90 -11.18 5.48
N LEU A 27 0.23 -11.58 6.56
CA LEU A 27 0.28 -10.92 7.86
C LEU A 27 1.16 -11.74 8.79
N ARG A 28 2.10 -11.09 9.50
CA ARG A 28 3.07 -11.79 10.35
C ARG A 28 3.31 -11.08 11.69
N LYS A 29 3.75 -11.86 12.68
CA LYS A 29 4.21 -11.34 13.99
C LYS A 29 5.64 -10.81 13.95
N LYS A 30 6.50 -11.45 13.17
CA LYS A 30 7.90 -11.10 12.94
C LYS A 30 8.14 -11.04 11.44
N LYS A 31 9.07 -10.21 10.96
CA LYS A 31 9.35 -10.03 9.52
C LYS A 31 9.55 -11.35 8.78
N HIS A 32 10.36 -12.24 9.36
CA HIS A 32 10.67 -13.58 8.82
C HIS A 32 9.96 -14.72 9.57
N GLY A 33 8.83 -14.43 10.23
CA GLY A 33 8.03 -15.43 10.94
C GLY A 33 6.99 -16.12 10.05
N GLY A 34 6.28 -17.08 10.63
CA GLY A 34 5.10 -17.69 10.00
C GLY A 34 3.93 -16.71 9.87
N ASP A 35 3.03 -17.07 8.96
CA ASP A 35 1.86 -16.27 8.62
C ASP A 35 0.77 -16.37 9.71
N ILE A 36 0.01 -15.30 9.85
CA ILE A 36 -1.16 -15.20 10.73
C ILE A 36 -2.38 -15.37 9.84
N HIS A 37 -3.29 -16.26 10.23
CA HIS A 37 -4.55 -16.50 9.51
C HIS A 37 -5.78 -15.89 10.21
N GLU A 38 -5.62 -15.38 11.45
CA GLU A 38 -6.71 -14.80 12.23
C GLU A 38 -6.21 -13.73 13.23
N LEU A 39 -6.97 -12.63 13.37
CA LEU A 39 -6.80 -11.58 14.37
C LEU A 39 -7.72 -11.82 15.57
N LYS A 40 -7.29 -12.66 16.51
CA LYS A 40 -8.03 -12.83 17.78
C LYS A 40 -8.01 -11.53 18.60
N TYR A 41 -9.18 -11.07 19.02
CA TYR A 41 -9.35 -9.89 19.87
C TYR A 41 -8.37 -9.93 21.07
N ASN A 42 -7.59 -8.86 21.27
CA ASN A 42 -6.54 -8.71 22.30
C ASN A 42 -5.36 -9.71 22.29
N ARG A 43 -5.29 -10.66 21.34
CA ARG A 43 -4.18 -11.62 21.20
C ARG A 43 -3.46 -11.55 19.86
N ALA A 44 -3.99 -10.77 18.92
CA ALA A 44 -3.38 -10.55 17.62
C ALA A 44 -2.00 -9.89 17.77
N HIS A 45 -0.97 -10.61 17.35
CA HIS A 45 0.41 -10.12 17.34
C HIS A 45 0.86 -9.62 15.96
N TRP A 46 -0.09 -9.27 15.08
CA TRP A 46 0.22 -8.78 13.74
C TRP A 46 1.01 -7.46 13.82
N LYS A 47 2.24 -7.52 13.29
CA LYS A 47 3.16 -6.39 13.22
C LYS A 47 3.66 -6.10 11.81
N TYR A 48 3.75 -7.13 10.97
CA TYR A 48 4.26 -7.00 9.61
C TYR A 48 3.19 -7.39 8.60
N THR A 49 3.05 -6.61 7.55
CA THR A 49 2.29 -6.95 6.34
C THR A 49 3.27 -7.01 5.19
N ILE A 50 3.42 -8.20 4.62
CA ILE A 50 4.26 -8.44 3.45
C ILE A 50 3.36 -8.35 2.22
N LEU A 51 3.71 -7.46 1.30
CA LEU A 51 2.96 -7.18 0.08
C LEU A 51 3.88 -7.39 -1.12
N GLU A 52 3.43 -8.20 -2.07
CA GLU A 52 4.03 -8.37 -3.37
C GLU A 52 2.96 -8.06 -4.41
N PHE A 53 3.21 -7.10 -5.30
CA PHE A 53 2.25 -6.73 -6.34
C PHE A 53 2.91 -6.14 -7.57
N PHE A 54 2.21 -6.20 -8.69
CA PHE A 54 2.61 -5.59 -9.95
C PHE A 54 1.80 -4.32 -10.21
N LEU A 55 2.47 -3.32 -10.80
CA LEU A 55 1.83 -2.19 -11.46
C LEU A 55 1.80 -2.47 -12.96
N GLU A 56 0.61 -2.49 -13.54
CA GLU A 56 0.37 -2.85 -14.93
C GLU A 56 -0.15 -1.65 -15.68
N HIS A 57 0.56 -1.26 -16.75
CA HIS A 57 0.18 -0.18 -17.65
C HIS A 57 0.55 -0.58 -19.08
N PRO A 58 -0.25 -0.26 -20.11
CA PRO A 58 0.06 -0.58 -21.51
C PRO A 58 1.42 -0.03 -21.96
N ASN A 59 1.77 1.17 -21.46
CA ASN A 59 3.09 1.76 -21.62
C ASN A 59 3.82 1.81 -20.27
N ARG A 60 4.57 0.74 -19.94
CA ARG A 60 5.28 0.62 -18.65
C ARG A 60 6.28 1.74 -18.38
N GLN A 61 6.86 2.33 -19.42
CA GLN A 61 7.84 3.42 -19.29
C GLN A 61 7.25 4.65 -18.57
N LEU A 62 5.92 4.84 -18.63
CA LEU A 62 5.25 5.94 -17.95
C LEU A 62 5.20 5.78 -16.43
N LEU A 63 5.34 4.56 -15.92
CA LEU A 63 5.34 4.29 -14.49
C LEU A 63 6.70 4.51 -13.84
N LEU A 64 7.79 4.43 -14.62
CA LEU A 64 9.13 4.55 -14.08
C LEU A 64 9.33 5.91 -13.42
N ASP A 65 9.95 5.89 -12.24
CA ASP A 65 10.21 7.05 -11.39
C ASP A 65 8.96 7.81 -10.93
N GLU A 66 7.75 7.31 -11.21
CA GLU A 66 6.53 7.83 -10.58
C GLU A 66 6.48 7.36 -9.12
N GLU A 67 5.98 8.24 -8.24
CA GLU A 67 5.87 7.97 -6.81
C GLU A 67 4.52 7.34 -6.48
N PHE A 68 4.55 6.29 -5.67
CA PHE A 68 3.37 5.56 -5.22
C PHE A 68 3.30 5.49 -3.70
N LEU A 69 2.11 5.22 -3.18
CA LEU A 69 1.84 5.12 -1.75
C LEU A 69 1.05 3.85 -1.44
N VAL A 70 1.54 3.07 -0.49
CA VAL A 70 0.84 1.92 0.11
C VAL A 70 0.31 2.30 1.48
N GLN A 71 -0.99 2.11 1.69
CA GLN A 71 -1.65 2.27 2.98
C GLN A 71 -2.26 0.96 3.45
N ILE A 72 -2.32 0.79 4.77
CA ILE A 72 -3.23 -0.17 5.40
C ILE A 72 -4.29 0.65 6.10
N TYR A 73 -5.55 0.43 5.73
CA TYR A 73 -6.71 1.17 6.21
C TYR A 73 -7.53 0.27 7.15
N ASP A 74 -7.83 0.78 8.34
CA ASP A 74 -8.76 0.18 9.28
C ASP A 74 -10.18 0.56 8.86
N LEU A 75 -10.94 -0.42 8.40
CA LEU A 75 -12.31 -0.21 7.92
C LEU A 75 -13.30 0.05 9.07
N ASP A 76 -13.00 -0.40 10.29
CA ASP A 76 -13.88 -0.22 11.44
C ASP A 76 -13.71 1.18 12.06
N THR A 77 -12.48 1.72 12.08
CA THR A 77 -12.20 3.05 12.65
C THR A 77 -12.12 4.16 11.62
N GLY A 78 -12.03 3.84 10.33
CA GLY A 78 -11.87 4.80 9.25
C GLY A 78 -10.51 5.50 9.26
N LYS A 79 -9.45 4.83 9.74
CA LYS A 79 -8.11 5.42 9.91
C LYS A 79 -7.05 4.59 9.22
N VAL A 80 -6.01 5.26 8.73
CA VAL A 80 -4.80 4.61 8.24
C VAL A 80 -4.02 4.07 9.45
N LEU A 81 -3.56 2.82 9.36
CA LEU A 81 -2.61 2.28 10.32
C LEU A 81 -1.29 3.00 10.08
N PRO A 82 -0.64 3.55 11.11
CA PRO A 82 0.60 4.27 10.92
C PRO A 82 1.75 3.32 10.57
N LEU A 83 2.63 3.74 9.66
CA LEU A 83 3.88 3.05 9.42
C LEU A 83 4.86 3.40 10.57
N ASN A 84 5.38 2.39 11.26
CA ASN A 84 6.28 2.58 12.40
C ASN A 84 7.78 2.41 12.05
N GLU A 85 8.13 2.10 10.80
CA GLU A 85 9.52 2.01 10.33
C GLU A 85 9.80 3.13 9.31
N ARG A 86 11.00 3.74 9.40
CA ARG A 86 11.45 4.75 8.44
C ARG A 86 11.79 4.06 7.12
N ASN A 87 11.27 4.56 6.00
CA ASN A 87 11.68 4.07 4.69
C ASN A 87 13.08 4.64 4.34
N PRO A 88 14.13 3.81 4.15
CA PRO A 88 15.47 4.31 3.80
C PRO A 88 15.54 5.08 2.48
N ALA A 89 14.66 4.77 1.52
CA ALA A 89 14.58 5.49 0.24
C ALA A 89 13.94 6.88 0.40
N TYR A 90 13.23 7.13 1.51
CA TYR A 90 12.58 8.39 1.82
C TYR A 90 12.85 8.80 3.26
N PRO A 91 14.11 9.09 3.61
CA PRO A 91 14.49 9.39 4.98
C PRO A 91 13.80 10.67 5.48
N GLU A 92 13.58 11.64 4.61
CA GLU A 92 12.93 12.92 4.92
C GLU A 92 11.40 12.83 4.97
N SER A 93 10.80 11.67 4.62
CA SER A 93 9.39 11.46 4.92
C SER A 93 9.25 11.53 6.43
N ALA A 94 8.51 12.53 6.93
CA ALA A 94 8.19 12.62 8.34
C ALA A 94 7.67 11.24 8.80
N LEU A 95 7.90 10.87 10.06
CA LEU A 95 7.20 9.76 10.74
C LEU A 95 5.70 10.09 10.75
N ASP A 96 5.11 10.02 9.58
CA ASP A 96 3.83 10.59 9.25
C ASP A 96 3.00 9.42 8.77
N ASN A 97 1.89 9.28 9.46
CA ASN A 97 1.06 8.10 9.61
C ASN A 97 0.30 7.72 8.33
N ARG A 98 0.82 8.12 7.16
CA ARG A 98 0.13 8.09 5.87
C ARG A 98 0.47 6.88 5.03
N GLY A 99 1.47 6.06 5.36
CA GLY A 99 1.79 4.83 4.62
C GLY A 99 3.23 4.74 4.10
N TYR A 100 3.50 3.73 3.28
CA TYR A 100 4.82 3.44 2.69
C TYR A 100 4.91 4.00 1.27
N ARG A 101 5.84 4.91 1.02
CA ARG A 101 6.07 5.52 -0.30
C ARG A 101 7.16 4.79 -1.07
N PHE A 102 7.09 4.73 -2.39
CA PHE A 102 8.13 4.15 -3.23
C PHE A 102 8.15 4.75 -4.63
N LEU A 103 9.33 4.77 -5.27
CA LEU A 103 9.46 5.00 -6.71
C LEU A 103 9.35 3.65 -7.40
N TYR A 104 8.58 3.59 -8.49
CA TYR A 104 8.51 2.37 -9.27
C TYR A 104 9.74 2.22 -10.18
N ASP A 105 10.38 1.06 -10.10
CA ASP A 105 11.63 0.73 -10.79
C ASP A 105 11.44 -0.21 -12.00
N GLY A 106 10.20 -0.60 -12.29
CA GLY A 106 9.87 -1.54 -13.38
C GLY A 106 9.68 -2.99 -12.94
N ASN A 107 9.97 -3.33 -11.69
CA ASN A 107 9.96 -4.70 -11.18
C ASN A 107 8.73 -5.00 -10.30
N LEU A 108 8.66 -6.24 -9.79
CA LEU A 108 7.73 -6.60 -8.72
C LEU A 108 7.94 -5.65 -7.54
N VAL A 109 6.85 -5.08 -7.02
CA VAL A 109 6.93 -4.22 -5.85
C VAL A 109 6.83 -5.10 -4.60
N GLU A 110 7.87 -5.06 -3.77
CA GLU A 110 7.93 -5.76 -2.49
C GLU A 110 7.93 -4.76 -1.33
N VAL A 111 6.91 -4.84 -0.47
CA VAL A 111 6.77 -3.95 0.70
C VAL A 111 6.63 -4.76 1.97
N ALA A 112 7.49 -4.47 2.95
CA ALA A 112 7.33 -4.93 4.33
C ALA A 112 6.81 -3.79 5.19
N TYR A 113 5.49 -3.73 5.37
CA TYR A 113 4.82 -2.69 6.16
C TYR A 113 4.84 -3.05 7.65
N PHE A 114 5.53 -2.25 8.48
CA PHE A 114 5.60 -2.47 9.92
C PHE A 114 4.66 -1.54 10.70
N ASN A 115 3.81 -2.12 11.55
CA ASN A 115 3.04 -1.41 12.56
C ASN A 115 2.95 -2.22 13.85
N SER A 116 3.54 -1.72 14.94
CA SER A 116 3.57 -2.42 16.23
C SER A 116 2.39 -2.12 17.15
N GLN A 117 1.48 -1.23 16.76
CA GLN A 117 0.32 -0.88 17.58
C GLN A 117 -0.62 -2.07 17.74
N LYS A 118 -1.28 -2.18 18.90
CA LYS A 118 -2.26 -3.25 19.14
C LYS A 118 -3.47 -3.04 18.23
N LYS A 119 -3.85 -4.11 17.52
CA LYS A 119 -5.00 -4.12 16.60
C LYS A 119 -6.27 -4.42 17.39
N LYS A 120 -7.23 -3.48 17.36
CA LYS A 120 -8.52 -3.60 18.07
C LYS A 120 -9.66 -3.95 17.11
N SER A 121 -9.55 -3.49 15.88
CA SER A 121 -10.50 -3.72 14.78
C SER A 121 -10.32 -5.09 14.16
N GLN A 122 -11.32 -5.52 13.39
CA GLN A 122 -11.45 -6.82 12.76
C GLN A 122 -11.47 -6.74 11.23
N ASN A 123 -11.53 -5.54 10.65
CA ASN A 123 -11.58 -5.33 9.20
C ASN A 123 -10.45 -4.39 8.75
N TYR A 124 -9.63 -4.86 7.81
CA TYR A 124 -8.49 -4.11 7.28
C TYR A 124 -8.34 -4.30 5.78
N GLU A 125 -7.88 -3.25 5.10
CA GLU A 125 -7.71 -3.19 3.66
C GLU A 125 -6.35 -2.58 3.29
N VAL A 126 -5.69 -3.12 2.27
CA VAL A 126 -4.54 -2.48 1.63
C VAL A 126 -5.05 -1.57 0.52
N ARG A 127 -4.46 -0.37 0.43
CA ARG A 127 -4.76 0.61 -0.62
C ARG A 127 -3.47 1.10 -1.27
N ILE A 128 -3.43 1.10 -2.60
CA ILE A 128 -2.30 1.56 -3.41
C ILE A 128 -2.75 2.80 -4.20
N PHE A 129 -1.93 3.84 -4.16
CA PHE A 129 -2.19 5.13 -4.78
C PHE A 129 -1.00 5.56 -5.64
N LEU A 130 -1.29 6.31 -6.71
CA LEU A 130 -0.32 7.21 -7.35
C LEU A 130 -0.21 8.48 -6.50
N LEU A 131 1.00 8.91 -6.16
CA LEU A 131 1.23 10.15 -5.44
C LEU A 131 1.75 11.21 -6.41
N ARG A 132 1.05 12.34 -6.52
CA ARG A 132 1.47 13.48 -7.34
C ARG A 132 1.17 14.78 -6.64
N ASP A 133 2.18 15.64 -6.51
CA ASP A 133 2.09 16.94 -5.84
C ASP A 133 1.49 16.83 -4.41
N GLY A 134 1.79 15.74 -3.71
CA GLY A 134 1.28 15.45 -2.37
C GLY A 134 -0.17 14.92 -2.32
N ILE A 135 -0.83 14.77 -3.46
CA ILE A 135 -2.19 14.22 -3.59
C ILE A 135 -2.10 12.72 -3.92
N ALA A 136 -2.83 11.90 -3.15
CA ALA A 136 -2.91 10.46 -3.35
C ALA A 136 -4.14 10.11 -4.21
N TYR A 137 -3.89 9.61 -5.42
CA TYR A 137 -4.93 9.22 -6.37
C TYR A 137 -5.12 7.69 -6.36
N PRO A 138 -6.35 7.20 -6.16
CA PRO A 138 -6.60 5.75 -6.10
C PRO A 138 -6.36 5.11 -7.46
N LEU A 139 -5.74 3.93 -7.47
CA LEU A 139 -5.52 3.14 -8.68
C LEU A 139 -6.61 2.09 -8.87
N LYS A 140 -6.84 1.72 -10.13
CA LYS A 140 -7.74 0.61 -10.48
C LYS A 140 -7.24 -0.68 -9.85
N ASN A 141 -8.14 -1.43 -9.21
CA ASN A 141 -7.82 -2.62 -8.42
C ASN A 141 -6.79 -2.39 -7.30
N GLY A 142 -6.52 -1.14 -6.92
CA GLY A 142 -5.56 -0.78 -5.89
C GLY A 142 -6.03 -1.04 -4.46
N GLN A 143 -7.23 -1.62 -4.28
CA GLN A 143 -7.81 -1.91 -2.97
C GLN A 143 -7.99 -3.42 -2.80
N LEU A 144 -7.55 -3.96 -1.67
CA LEU A 144 -7.71 -5.37 -1.33
C LEU A 144 -7.98 -5.52 0.17
N GLN A 145 -9.16 -6.03 0.51
CA GLN A 145 -9.45 -6.39 1.90
C GLN A 145 -8.57 -7.57 2.32
N ILE A 146 -7.76 -7.37 3.36
CA ILE A 146 -6.78 -8.35 3.86
C ILE A 146 -7.22 -9.02 5.15
N VAL A 147 -8.17 -8.41 5.86
CA VAL A 147 -8.84 -9.02 7.01
C VAL A 147 -10.32 -8.70 6.95
N LYS A 148 -11.15 -9.72 7.11
CA LYS A 148 -12.60 -9.62 7.16
C LYS A 148 -13.12 -10.38 8.37
N ASP A 149 -13.84 -9.70 9.24
CA ASP A 149 -14.41 -10.26 10.47
C ASP A 149 -13.36 -11.03 11.30
N GLY A 150 -12.13 -10.49 11.35
CA GLY A 150 -11.00 -11.08 12.07
C GLY A 150 -10.26 -12.18 11.33
N LYS A 151 -10.76 -12.68 10.21
CA LYS A 151 -10.07 -13.70 9.40
C LYS A 151 -9.21 -13.04 8.35
N VAL A 152 -7.99 -13.53 8.19
CA VAL A 152 -7.10 -13.06 7.12
C VAL A 152 -7.62 -13.60 5.80
N VAL A 153 -7.79 -12.69 4.84
CA VAL A 153 -8.20 -13.03 3.48
C VAL A 153 -6.93 -13.35 2.69
N GLU A 154 -6.84 -14.58 2.19
CA GLU A 154 -5.68 -15.00 1.41
C GLU A 154 -5.82 -14.57 -0.04
N LYS A 155 -4.70 -14.14 -0.63
CA LYS A 155 -4.51 -13.83 -2.04
C LYS A 155 -3.31 -14.61 -2.52
#